data_AF-J9DJM8-F1
#
_entry.id   AF-J9DJM8-F1
#
_cell.length_a   1.000
_cell.length_b   1.000
_cell.length_c   1.000
_cell.angle_alpha   90.00
_cell.angle_beta   90.00
_cell.angle_gamma   90.00
#
_symmetry.space_group_name_H-M   'P 1'
#
loop_
_entity.id
_entity.type
_entity.pdbx_description
1 polymer ?
#
loop_
_entity_poly.entity_id
_entity_poly.type
_entity_poly.pdbx_seq_one_letter_code
_entity_poly.pdbx_strand_id
1 'polypeptide(L)'
;MREFSTLLSHIDSSFDNFRAELSALIFPVFAHLYIQLIAEGRNLQAALFGEKFSRYIPSMYEEQTKLLTRISTHSQAVNHALVQALT
;
A
#
# COMPACT_ATOMS: atom_id res chain seq x y z
N MET A 1 -1.63 9.23 -5.21
CA MET A 1 -1.79 9.64 -3.78
C MET A 1 -3.21 10.08 -3.45
N ARG A 2 -3.86 10.90 -4.30
CA ARG A 2 -5.24 11.35 -4.08
C ARG A 2 -6.21 10.16 -4.08
N GLU A 3 -5.98 9.21 -4.96
CA GLU A 3 -6.78 8.00 -5.18
C GLU A 3 -6.87 7.15 -3.92
N PHE A 4 -5.74 6.92 -3.25
CA PHE A 4 -5.72 6.15 -2.00
C PHE A 4 -6.42 6.90 -0.85
N SER A 5 -6.28 8.22 -0.77
CA SER A 5 -7.06 9.04 0.17
C SER A 5 -8.57 8.96 -0.12
N THR A 6 -8.97 8.97 -1.39
CA THR A 6 -10.36 8.82 -1.79
C THR A 6 -10.89 7.43 -1.41
N LEU A 7 -10.10 6.37 -1.59
CA LEU A 7 -10.46 5.02 -1.14
C LEU A 7 -10.68 4.99 0.38
N LEU A 8 -9.73 5.50 1.18
CA LEU A 8 -9.86 5.52 2.64
C LEU A 8 -11.11 6.29 3.08
N SER A 9 -11.36 7.46 2.49
CA SER A 9 -12.56 8.27 2.80
C SER A 9 -13.86 7.58 2.38
N HIS A 10 -13.85 6.82 1.28
CA HIS A 10 -15.01 6.06 0.84
C HIS A 10 -15.32 4.90 1.79
N ILE A 11 -14.30 4.16 2.22
CA ILE A 11 -14.45 3.08 3.20
C ILE A 11 -14.97 3.63 4.52
N ASP A 12 -14.42 4.75 4.99
CA ASP A 12 -14.82 5.36 6.26
C ASP A 12 -16.23 5.97 6.24
N SER A 13 -16.74 6.35 5.07
CA SER A 13 -18.12 6.83 4.90
C SER A 13 -19.12 5.72 4.59
N SER A 14 -18.65 4.48 4.41
CA SER A 14 -19.52 3.33 4.10
C SER A 14 -20.25 2.83 5.35
N PHE A 15 -21.42 2.22 5.12
CA PHE A 15 -22.16 1.51 6.17
C PHE A 15 -21.31 0.37 6.75
N ASP A 16 -21.51 0.08 8.03
CA ASP A 16 -20.70 -0.91 8.78
C ASP A 16 -20.66 -2.28 8.11
N ASN A 17 -21.78 -2.71 7.52
CA ASN A 17 -21.91 -3.97 6.79
C ASN A 17 -20.91 -4.09 5.62
N PHE A 18 -20.57 -2.96 4.97
CA PHE A 18 -19.61 -2.92 3.86
C PHE A 18 -18.21 -2.51 4.32
N ARG A 19 -18.10 -1.73 5.40
CA ARG A 19 -16.83 -1.21 5.91
C ARG A 19 -15.84 -2.34 6.18
N ALA A 20 -16.29 -3.43 6.79
CA ALA A 20 -15.43 -4.58 7.09
C ALA A 20 -14.85 -5.22 5.82
N GLU A 21 -15.70 -5.51 4.83
CA GLU A 21 -15.28 -6.12 3.56
C GLU A 21 -14.39 -5.16 2.75
N LEU A 22 -14.77 -3.89 2.65
CA LEU A 22 -13.99 -2.90 1.90
C LEU A 22 -12.64 -2.60 2.57
N SER A 23 -12.55 -2.69 3.90
CA SER A 23 -11.28 -2.53 4.63
C SER A 23 -10.24 -3.59 4.24
N ALA A 24 -10.68 -4.77 3.76
CA ALA A 24 -9.78 -5.80 3.26
C ALA A 24 -9.02 -5.33 1.99
N LEU A 25 -9.51 -4.33 1.27
CA LEU A 25 -8.85 -3.76 0.08
C LEU A 25 -7.72 -2.79 0.42
N ILE A 26 -7.65 -2.28 1.65
CA ILE A 26 -6.70 -1.23 2.04
C ILE A 26 -5.26 -1.68 1.81
N PHE A 27 -4.88 -2.85 2.32
CA PHE A 27 -3.52 -3.37 2.18
C PHE A 27 -3.15 -3.73 0.73
N PRO A 28 -3.92 -4.54 -0.03
CA PRO A 28 -3.52 -4.90 -1.39
C PRO A 28 -3.43 -3.67 -2.31
N VAL A 29 -4.32 -2.68 -2.18
CA VAL A 29 -4.25 -1.44 -2.97
C VAL A 29 -3.05 -0.60 -2.55
N PHE A 30 -2.77 -0.47 -1.25
CA PHE A 30 -1.55 0.19 -0.77
C PHE A 30 -0.30 -0.45 -1.35
N ALA A 31 -0.21 -1.78 -1.28
CA ALA A 31 0.96 -2.52 -1.71
C ALA A 31 1.19 -2.38 -3.21
N HIS A 32 0.14 -2.53 -4.00
CA HIS A 32 0.19 -2.35 -5.45
C HIS A 32 0.69 -0.95 -5.83
N LEU A 33 0.10 0.11 -5.24
CA LEU A 33 0.50 1.48 -5.54
C LEU A 33 1.94 1.79 -5.11
N TYR A 34 2.38 1.30 -3.93
CA TYR A 34 3.75 1.49 -3.46
C TYR A 34 4.75 0.83 -4.42
N ILE A 35 4.50 -0.43 -4.79
CA ILE A 35 5.36 -1.20 -5.71
C ILE A 35 5.41 -0.54 -7.08
N GLN A 36 4.26 -0.08 -7.60
CA GLN A 36 4.20 0.61 -8.88
C GLN A 36 5.05 1.88 -8.87
N LEU A 37 5.05 2.66 -7.79
CA LEU A 37 5.92 3.83 -7.64
C LEU A 37 7.41 3.45 -7.69
N ILE A 38 7.81 2.37 -7.00
CA ILE A 38 9.19 1.86 -7.01
C ILE A 38 9.58 1.32 -8.40
N ALA A 39 8.68 0.57 -9.04
CA ALA A 39 8.90 -0.01 -10.37
C ALA A 39 9.11 1.08 -11.43
N GLU A 40 8.38 2.19 -11.35
CA GLU A 40 8.51 3.36 -12.23
C GLU A 40 9.70 4.28 -11.84
N GLY A 41 10.52 3.90 -10.85
CA GLY A 41 11.68 4.68 -10.40
C GLY A 41 11.33 5.94 -9.59
N ARG A 42 10.06 6.10 -9.18
CA ARG A 42 9.56 7.24 -8.40
C ARG A 42 9.79 7.04 -6.90
N ASN A 43 11.02 6.73 -6.50
CA ASN A 43 11.38 6.30 -5.15
C ASN A 43 10.99 7.32 -4.06
N LEU A 44 11.20 8.62 -4.32
CA LEU A 44 10.82 9.68 -3.38
C LEU A 44 9.30 9.72 -3.15
N GLN A 45 8.51 9.54 -4.21
CA GLN A 45 7.05 9.50 -4.09
C GLN A 45 6.58 8.24 -3.35
N ALA A 46 7.24 7.10 -3.58
CA ALA A 46 6.99 5.88 -2.82
C ALA A 46 7.28 6.06 -1.33
N ALA A 47 8.41 6.69 -0.97
CA ALA A 47 8.76 6.98 0.41
C ALA A 47 7.71 7.87 1.10
N LEU A 48 7.33 8.99 0.46
CA LEU A 48 6.30 9.90 0.98
C LEU A 48 4.92 9.21 1.09
N PHE A 49 4.57 8.36 0.12
CA PHE A 49 3.35 7.58 0.15
C PHE A 49 3.35 6.57 1.31
N GLY A 50 4.44 5.83 1.48
CA GLY A 50 4.64 4.87 2.56
C GLY A 50 4.55 5.53 3.93
N GLU A 51 5.32 6.59 4.17
CA GLU A 51 5.30 7.34 5.44
C GLU A 51 3.90 7.87 5.77
N LYS A 52 3.21 8.45 4.78
CA LYS A 52 1.89 9.04 4.99
C LYS A 52 0.83 7.98 5.31
N PHE A 53 0.84 6.86 4.59
CA PHE A 53 -0.29 5.93 4.55
C PHE A 53 -0.12 4.63 5.35
N SER A 54 1.10 4.25 5.75
CA SER A 54 1.34 2.99 6.49
C SER A 54 0.50 2.88 7.78
N ARG A 55 0.23 4.00 8.45
CA ARG A 55 -0.61 4.07 9.66
C ARG A 55 -2.09 3.74 9.45
N TYR A 56 -2.58 3.78 8.21
CA TYR A 56 -3.97 3.44 7.90
C TYR A 56 -4.13 1.98 7.48
N ILE A 57 -3.02 1.23 7.40
CA ILE A 57 -3.07 -0.18 7.06
C ILE A 57 -3.55 -0.97 8.29
N PRO A 58 -4.51 -1.91 8.12
CA PRO A 58 -4.97 -2.76 9.21
C PRO A 58 -3.81 -3.48 9.90
N SER A 59 -3.84 -3.55 11.23
CA SER A 59 -2.75 -4.10 12.05
C SER A 59 -2.35 -5.54 11.71
N MET A 60 -3.29 -6.34 11.21
CA MET A 60 -3.03 -7.69 10.69
C MET A 60 -1.99 -7.74 9.56
N TYR A 61 -1.72 -6.60 8.90
CA TYR A 61 -0.73 -6.46 7.82
C TYR A 61 0.49 -5.61 8.22
N GLU A 62 0.69 -5.32 9.51
CA GLU A 62 1.76 -4.44 9.98
C GLU A 62 3.16 -4.93 9.55
N GLU A 63 3.43 -6.22 9.74
CA GLU A 63 4.73 -6.81 9.39
C GLU A 63 4.97 -6.80 7.88
N GLN A 64 3.95 -7.12 7.08
CA GLN A 64 4.00 -7.07 5.62
C GLN A 64 4.22 -5.63 5.14
N THR A 65 3.60 -4.66 5.79
CA THR A 65 3.79 -3.23 5.51
C THR A 65 5.24 -2.81 5.78
N LYS A 66 5.80 -3.17 6.94
CA LYS A 66 7.21 -2.90 7.29
C LYS A 66 8.17 -3.52 6.29
N LEU A 67 7.94 -4.78 5.91
CA LEU A 67 8.76 -5.49 4.92
C LEU A 67 8.68 -4.80 3.56
N LEU A 68 7.49 -4.42 3.12
CA LEU A 68 7.28 -3.76 1.84
C LEU A 68 7.95 -2.38 1.80
N THR A 69 7.79 -1.56 2.84
CA THR A 69 8.34 -0.19 2.86
C THR A 69 9.86 -0.12 2.98
N ARG A 70 10.54 -1.26 3.21
CA ARG A 70 12.00 -1.37 3.12
C ARG A 70 12.50 -1.44 1.67
N ILE A 71 11.63 -1.77 0.72
CA ILE A 71 11.96 -1.80 -0.72
C ILE A 71 11.94 -0.38 -1.24
N SER A 72 13.11 0.24 -1.33
CA SER A 72 13.28 1.67 -1.64
C SER A 72 13.78 1.94 -3.06
N THR A 73 14.21 0.91 -3.78
CA THR A 73 14.74 1.03 -5.14
C THR A 73 14.16 0.00 -6.08
N HIS A 74 14.11 0.35 -7.37
CA HIS A 74 13.72 -0.57 -8.44
C HIS A 74 14.54 -1.88 -8.40
N SER A 75 15.85 -1.79 -8.18
CA SER A 75 16.73 -2.97 -8.08
C SER A 75 16.36 -3.91 -6.94
N GLN A 76 15.87 -3.38 -5.81
CA GLN A 76 15.37 -4.19 -4.69
C GLN A 76 14.03 -4.85 -5.05
N ALA A 77 13.16 -4.15 -5.78
CA ALA A 77 11.83 -4.64 -6.15
C ALA A 77 11.86 -5.80 -7.15
N VAL A 78 12.73 -5.75 -8.17
CA VAL A 78 12.77 -6.73 -9.28
C VAL A 78 12.93 -8.18 -8.81
N ASN A 79 13.63 -8.40 -7.69
CA ASN A 79 13.89 -9.74 -7.15
C ASN A 79 13.14 -10.04 -5.83
N HIS A 80 12.26 -9.15 -5.40
CA HIS A 80 11.60 -9.31 -4.10
C HIS A 80 10.37 -10.22 -4.21
N ALA A 81 10.32 -11.28 -3.40
CA ALA A 81 9.23 -12.27 -3.43
C ALA A 81 7.83 -11.65 -3.26
N LEU A 82 7.70 -10.65 -2.38
CA LEU A 82 6.44 -9.90 -2.23
C LEU A 82 6.02 -9.15 -3.50
N VAL A 83 6.98 -8.62 -4.27
CA VAL A 83 6.68 -7.88 -5.50
C VAL A 83 6.18 -8.84 -6.57
N GLN A 84 6.85 -9.98 -6.74
CA GLN A 84 6.45 -11.03 -7.67
C GLN A 84 5.10 -11.67 -7.32
N ALA A 85 4.73 -11.74 -6.03
CA ALA A 85 3.42 -12.24 -5.61
C ALA A 85 2.28 -11.25 -5.88
N LEU A 86 2.59 -9.98 -6.17
CA LEU A 86 1.63 -8.88 -6.34
C LEU A 86 1.57 -8.35 -7.78
N THR A 87 2.34 -8.92 -8.71
CA THR A 87 2.38 -8.61 -10.15
C THR A 87 1.99 -9.83 -10.97
#